data_AF-A0A0A7LEW3-F1
#
_entry.id   AF-A0A0A7LEW3-F1
#
_cell.length_a   1.000
_cell.length_b   1.000
_cell.length_c   1.000
_cell.angle_alpha   90.00
_cell.angle_beta   90.00
_cell.angle_gamma   90.00
#
_symmetry.space_group_name_H-M   'P 1'
#
loop_
_entity.id
_entity.type
_entity.pdbx_description
1 polymer ?
#
loop_
_entity_poly.entity_id
_entity_poly.type
_entity_poly.pdbx_seq_one_letter_code
_entity_poly.pdbx_strand_id
1 'polypeptide(L)'
;MDEKLLIITDGLKGLNNSAIEMIIKGEYAEAERMFETIENTSRLFGYEGGIGMARLSLANVSILKGDVFEALAHIEVAECCNLTGNDGETVCSLHKKIALMALEVGIRMENSGELRDALDLFERIHPYLNEKRAVAVKEEILNLKEYLDGGGEP
;
A
#
# COMPACT_ATOMS: atom_id res chain seq x y z
N MET A 1 26.48 -17.34 -2.56
CA MET A 1 25.00 -17.36 -2.67
C MET A 1 24.58 -18.82 -2.64
N ASP A 2 23.66 -19.19 -1.74
CA ASP A 2 23.22 -20.59 -1.56
C ASP A 2 22.45 -21.05 -2.81
N GLU A 3 22.78 -22.23 -3.34
CA GLU A 3 22.14 -22.84 -4.52
C GLU A 3 20.61 -22.95 -4.34
N LYS A 4 20.16 -23.17 -3.09
CA LYS A 4 18.73 -23.19 -2.75
C LYS A 4 18.07 -21.83 -2.96
N LEU A 5 18.74 -20.75 -2.55
CA LEU A 5 18.21 -19.40 -2.71
C LEU A 5 18.06 -19.05 -4.19
N LEU A 6 18.99 -19.49 -5.04
CA LEU A 6 18.90 -19.28 -6.48
C LEU A 6 17.66 -19.96 -7.08
N ILE A 7 17.47 -21.26 -6.80
CA ILE A 7 16.30 -22.03 -7.29
C ILE A 7 14.99 -21.38 -6.83
N ILE A 8 14.92 -20.94 -5.57
CA ILE A 8 13.74 -20.27 -5.02
C ILE A 8 13.51 -18.95 -5.77
N THR A 9 14.52 -18.11 -5.92
CA THR A 9 14.36 -16.82 -6.61
C THR A 9 13.89 -16.97 -8.05
N ASP A 10 14.30 -18.02 -8.76
CA ASP A 10 13.82 -18.29 -10.11
C ASP A 10 12.37 -18.78 -10.12
N GLY A 11 11.98 -19.63 -9.16
CA GLY A 11 10.58 -20.01 -8.96
C GLY A 11 9.67 -18.83 -8.66
N LEU A 12 10.12 -17.91 -7.79
CA LEU A 12 9.39 -16.68 -7.45
C LEU A 12 9.21 -15.75 -8.66
N LYS A 13 10.23 -15.62 -9.52
CA LYS A 13 10.10 -14.86 -10.78
C LYS A 13 9.05 -15.45 -11.70
N GLY A 14 8.99 -16.78 -11.81
CA GLY A 14 7.97 -17.48 -12.59
C GLY A 14 6.56 -17.14 -12.10
N LEU A 15 6.33 -17.25 -10.79
CA LEU A 15 5.05 -16.87 -10.16
C LEU A 15 4.72 -15.39 -10.39
N ASN A 16 5.70 -14.49 -10.27
CA ASN A 16 5.50 -13.06 -10.48
C ASN A 16 5.05 -12.76 -11.91
N ASN A 17 5.65 -13.40 -12.91
CA ASN A 17 5.25 -13.21 -14.31
C ASN A 17 3.82 -13.71 -14.56
N SER A 18 3.45 -14.88 -14.02
CA SER A 18 2.08 -15.39 -14.12
C SER A 18 1.07 -14.48 -13.43
N ALA A 19 1.41 -13.92 -12.26
CA ALA A 19 0.56 -12.98 -11.55
C ALA A 19 0.34 -11.68 -12.35
N ILE A 20 1.38 -11.18 -13.03
CA ILE A 20 1.25 -10.02 -13.93
C ILE A 20 0.33 -10.34 -15.12
N GLU A 21 0.42 -11.53 -15.72
CA GLU A 21 -0.51 -11.94 -16.78
C GLU A 21 -1.97 -11.99 -16.30
N MET A 22 -2.19 -12.47 -15.07
CA MET A 22 -3.51 -12.47 -14.43
C MET A 22 -4.03 -11.04 -14.24
N ILE A 23 -3.19 -10.11 -13.74
CA ILE A 23 -3.55 -8.69 -13.64
C ILE A 23 -3.99 -8.13 -15.00
N ILE A 24 -3.25 -8.42 -16.07
CA ILE A 24 -3.57 -7.94 -17.42
C ILE A 24 -4.94 -8.45 -17.90
N LYS A 25 -5.33 -9.67 -17.47
CA LYS A 25 -6.64 -10.27 -17.76
C LYS A 25 -7.75 -9.81 -16.81
N GLY A 26 -7.43 -9.03 -15.77
CA GLY A 26 -8.37 -8.64 -14.72
C GLY A 26 -8.65 -9.73 -13.68
N GLU A 27 -7.84 -10.81 -13.67
CA GLU A 27 -7.92 -11.94 -12.74
C GLU A 27 -7.21 -11.59 -11.42
N TYR A 28 -7.70 -10.55 -10.73
CA TYR A 28 -7.01 -9.98 -9.57
C TYR A 28 -6.92 -10.95 -8.39
N ALA A 29 -7.95 -11.76 -8.15
CA ALA A 29 -7.95 -12.72 -7.05
C ALA A 29 -6.91 -13.83 -7.25
N GLU A 30 -6.71 -14.28 -8.49
CA GLU A 30 -5.67 -15.25 -8.86
C GLU A 30 -4.28 -14.62 -8.68
N ALA A 31 -4.10 -13.37 -9.11
CA ALA A 31 -2.85 -12.64 -8.94
C ALA A 31 -2.49 -12.44 -7.45
N GLU A 32 -3.46 -12.09 -6.60
CA GLU A 32 -3.28 -11.97 -5.15
C GLU A 32 -2.77 -13.26 -4.54
N ARG A 33 -3.41 -14.40 -4.83
CA ARG A 33 -2.96 -15.71 -4.33
C ARG A 33 -1.53 -16.05 -4.75
N MET A 34 -1.12 -15.63 -5.94
CA MET A 34 0.26 -15.82 -6.40
C MET A 34 1.24 -14.94 -5.62
N PHE A 35 0.93 -13.67 -5.39
CA PHE A 35 1.80 -12.80 -4.60
C PHE A 35 1.86 -13.21 -3.12
N GLU A 36 0.75 -13.67 -2.53
CA GLU A 36 0.74 -14.27 -1.19
C GLU A 36 1.63 -15.52 -1.13
N THR A 37 1.61 -16.35 -2.17
CA THR A 37 2.50 -17.52 -2.27
C THR A 37 3.97 -17.09 -2.34
N ILE A 38 4.28 -16.02 -3.08
CA ILE A 38 5.63 -15.45 -3.16
C ILE A 38 6.06 -14.93 -1.79
N GLU A 39 5.19 -14.19 -1.09
CA GLU A 39 5.48 -13.66 0.24
C GLU A 39 5.73 -14.79 1.24
N ASN A 40 4.83 -15.77 1.32
CA ASN A 40 4.92 -16.88 2.25
C ASN A 40 6.19 -17.72 2.03
N THR A 41 6.53 -17.96 0.76
CA THR A 41 7.77 -18.63 0.39
C THR A 41 8.97 -17.79 0.81
N SER A 42 8.98 -16.49 0.50
CA SER A 42 10.07 -15.58 0.87
C SER A 42 10.27 -15.54 2.38
N ARG A 43 9.19 -15.49 3.17
CA ARG A 43 9.22 -15.54 4.63
C ARG A 43 9.79 -16.85 5.17
N LEU A 44 9.41 -17.99 4.58
CA LEU A 44 9.95 -19.30 4.97
C LEU A 44 11.47 -19.39 4.82
N PHE A 45 12.03 -18.69 3.82
CA PHE A 45 13.46 -18.69 3.53
C PHE A 45 14.20 -17.45 4.05
N GLY A 46 13.53 -16.57 4.81
CA GLY A 46 14.13 -15.34 5.35
C GLY A 46 14.58 -14.36 4.25
N TYR A 47 13.93 -14.39 3.08
CA TYR A 47 14.25 -13.53 1.95
C TYR A 47 13.44 -12.22 2.01
N GLU A 48 13.92 -11.25 2.79
CA GLU A 48 13.25 -9.95 3.00
C GLU A 48 12.93 -9.19 1.70
N GLY A 49 13.84 -9.20 0.72
CA GLY A 49 13.59 -8.55 -0.57
C GLY A 49 12.39 -9.16 -1.32
N GLY A 50 12.18 -10.47 -1.21
CA GLY A 50 11.03 -11.16 -1.82
C GLY A 50 9.72 -10.84 -1.11
N ILE A 51 9.75 -10.66 0.22
CA ILE A 51 8.58 -10.20 1.00
C ILE A 51 8.20 -8.79 0.54
N GLY A 52 9.15 -7.87 0.49
CA GLY A 52 8.90 -6.49 0.08
C GLY A 52 8.34 -6.38 -1.33
N MET A 53 8.92 -7.10 -2.30
CA MET A 53 8.43 -7.10 -3.68
C MET A 53 7.02 -7.69 -3.81
N ALA A 54 6.71 -8.76 -3.09
CA ALA A 54 5.36 -9.32 -3.07
C ALA A 54 4.35 -8.30 -2.52
N ARG A 55 4.71 -7.58 -1.45
CA ARG A 55 3.87 -6.54 -0.85
C ARG A 55 3.67 -5.33 -1.77
N LEU A 56 4.70 -4.89 -2.50
CA LEU A 56 4.53 -3.85 -3.54
C LEU A 56 3.58 -4.28 -4.65
N SER A 57 3.64 -5.54 -5.06
CA SER A 57 2.72 -6.09 -6.06
C SER A 57 1.28 -6.20 -5.53
N LEU A 58 1.09 -6.65 -4.29
CA LEU A 58 -0.23 -6.70 -3.64
C LEU A 58 -0.82 -5.29 -3.46
N ALA A 59 0.00 -4.29 -3.10
CA ALA A 59 -0.43 -2.90 -3.03
C ALA A 59 -0.94 -2.41 -4.41
N ASN A 60 -0.25 -2.77 -5.50
CA ASN A 60 -0.72 -2.47 -6.85
C ASN A 60 -2.05 -3.15 -7.18
N VAL A 61 -2.24 -4.42 -6.82
CA VAL A 61 -3.51 -5.10 -7.06
C VAL A 61 -4.65 -4.43 -6.27
N SER A 62 -4.40 -4.04 -5.03
CA SER A 62 -5.36 -3.33 -4.20
C SER A 62 -5.75 -1.97 -4.81
N ILE A 63 -4.77 -1.22 -5.34
CA ILE A 63 -5.02 0.01 -6.12
C ILE A 63 -5.93 -0.27 -7.31
N LEU A 64 -5.68 -1.34 -8.08
CA LEU A 64 -6.49 -1.70 -9.25
C LEU A 64 -7.92 -2.10 -8.86
N LYS A 65 -8.12 -2.70 -7.68
CA LYS A 65 -9.43 -3.03 -7.12
C LYS A 65 -10.13 -1.83 -6.48
N GLY A 66 -9.43 -0.70 -6.30
CA GLY A 66 -9.93 0.46 -5.58
C GLY A 66 -9.93 0.31 -4.05
N ASP A 67 -9.27 -0.73 -3.53
CA ASP A 67 -9.16 -0.98 -2.09
C ASP A 67 -7.98 -0.21 -1.51
N VAL A 68 -8.28 0.98 -0.98
CA VAL A 68 -7.27 1.88 -0.42
C VAL A 68 -6.66 1.34 0.87
N PHE A 69 -7.45 0.67 1.71
CA PHE A 69 -6.99 0.22 3.02
C PHE A 69 -6.03 -0.95 2.90
N GLU A 70 -6.34 -1.93 2.04
CA GLU A 70 -5.40 -3.01 1.72
C GLU A 70 -4.15 -2.47 1.02
N ALA A 71 -4.30 -1.49 0.12
CA ALA A 71 -3.15 -0.87 -0.53
C ALA A 71 -2.20 -0.19 0.49
N LEU A 72 -2.75 0.54 1.47
CA LEU A 72 -1.99 1.15 2.56
C LEU A 72 -1.30 0.10 3.43
N ALA A 73 -2.02 -0.94 3.85
CA ALA A 73 -1.45 -2.00 4.67
C ALA A 73 -0.28 -2.71 3.97
N HIS A 74 -0.40 -2.95 2.66
CA HIS A 74 0.66 -3.59 1.89
C HIS A 74 1.90 -2.71 1.71
N ILE A 75 1.72 -1.41 1.42
CA ILE A 75 2.86 -0.51 1.21
C ILE A 75 3.64 -0.28 2.52
N GLU A 76 2.95 -0.20 3.66
CA GLU A 76 3.57 -0.07 4.99
C GLU A 76 4.47 -1.27 5.35
N VAL A 77 4.03 -2.49 5.01
CA VAL A 77 4.87 -3.69 5.18
C VAL A 77 6.07 -3.66 4.24
N ALA A 78 5.88 -3.21 3.00
CA ALA A 78 6.96 -3.12 2.01
C ALA A 78 8.06 -2.14 2.45
N GLU A 79 7.70 -1.01 3.07
CA GLU A 79 8.66 -0.02 3.61
C GLU A 79 9.56 -0.60 4.71
N CYS A 80 9.06 -1.58 5.46
CA CYS A 80 9.82 -2.26 6.51
C CYS A 80 10.77 -3.34 5.99
N CYS A 81 10.69 -3.70 4.70
CA CYS A 81 11.51 -4.74 4.09
C CYS A 81 12.84 -4.16 3.56
N ASN A 82 13.91 -4.98 3.55
CA ASN A 82 15.20 -4.63 2.96
C ASN A 82 15.15 -4.66 1.42
N LEU A 83 14.42 -3.73 0.83
CA LEU A 83 14.30 -3.49 -0.60
C LEU A 83 15.63 -2.95 -1.18
N THR A 84 15.92 -3.23 -2.45
CA THR A 84 17.22 -2.87 -3.07
C THR A 84 17.07 -2.35 -4.49
N GLY A 85 18.05 -1.57 -4.98
CA GLY A 85 17.97 -1.04 -6.35
C GLY A 85 16.86 0.01 -6.50
N ASN A 86 16.00 -0.13 -7.51
CA ASN A 86 14.99 0.88 -7.85
C ASN A 86 13.68 0.79 -7.05
N ASP A 87 13.64 -0.09 -6.05
CA ASP A 87 12.46 -0.34 -5.24
C ASP A 87 12.00 0.91 -4.48
N GLY A 88 12.94 1.76 -4.03
CA GLY A 88 12.61 3.01 -3.33
C GLY A 88 11.82 4.01 -4.18
N GLU A 89 12.12 4.11 -5.49
CA GLU A 89 11.33 4.92 -6.41
C GLU A 89 9.93 4.33 -6.63
N THR A 90 9.85 2.99 -6.69
CA THR A 90 8.58 2.27 -6.83
C THR A 90 7.69 2.50 -5.61
N VAL A 91 8.23 2.33 -4.40
CA VAL A 91 7.56 2.62 -3.12
C VAL A 91 7.03 4.06 -3.12
N CYS A 92 7.89 5.04 -3.41
CA CYS A 92 7.50 6.44 -3.44
C CYS A 92 6.38 6.73 -4.46
N SER A 93 6.43 6.09 -5.64
CA SER A 93 5.40 6.23 -6.67
C SER A 93 4.06 5.64 -6.22
N LEU A 94 4.08 4.47 -5.58
CA LEU A 94 2.87 3.84 -5.05
C LEU A 94 2.28 4.63 -3.90
N HIS A 95 3.07 5.11 -2.94
CA HIS A 95 2.57 5.98 -1.88
C HIS A 95 1.83 7.20 -2.42
N LYS A 96 2.37 7.86 -3.46
CA LYS A 96 1.68 9.00 -4.08
C LYS A 96 0.35 8.61 -4.69
N LYS A 97 0.26 7.45 -5.35
CA LYS A 97 -1.01 6.96 -5.93
C LYS A 97 -2.02 6.63 -4.83
N ILE A 98 -1.60 5.88 -3.82
CA ILE A 98 -2.43 5.47 -2.68
C ILE A 98 -2.92 6.70 -1.92
N ALA A 99 -2.03 7.67 -1.65
CA ALA A 99 -2.39 8.92 -0.96
C ALA A 99 -3.44 9.73 -1.72
N LEU A 100 -3.40 9.75 -3.06
CA LEU A 100 -4.43 10.43 -3.85
C LEU A 100 -5.79 9.74 -3.75
N MET A 101 -5.82 8.41 -3.83
CA MET A 101 -7.06 7.64 -3.68
C MET A 101 -7.62 7.74 -2.25
N ALA A 102 -6.74 7.65 -1.26
CA ALA A 102 -7.07 7.78 0.15
C ALA A 102 -7.58 9.17 0.51
N LEU A 103 -7.06 10.22 -0.11
CA LEU A 103 -7.59 11.57 0.05
C LEU A 103 -9.07 11.64 -0.36
N GLU A 104 -9.42 11.03 -1.49
CA GLU A 104 -10.82 10.97 -1.93
C GLU A 104 -11.71 10.14 -1.00
N VAL A 105 -11.18 9.04 -0.43
CA VAL A 105 -11.88 8.23 0.59
C VAL A 105 -12.09 9.05 1.86
N GLY A 106 -11.05 9.70 2.37
CA GLY A 106 -11.10 10.50 3.60
C GLY A 106 -12.08 11.65 3.51
N ILE A 107 -12.12 12.36 2.37
CA ILE A 107 -13.12 13.40 2.11
C ILE A 107 -14.55 12.81 2.13
N ARG A 108 -14.76 11.61 1.60
CA ARG A 108 -16.10 10.97 1.65
C ARG A 108 -16.48 10.56 3.07
N MET A 109 -15.54 10.02 3.84
CA MET A 109 -15.72 9.65 5.24
C MET A 109 -16.09 10.88 6.07
N GLU A 110 -15.36 11.97 5.91
CA GLU A 110 -15.63 13.24 6.58
C GLU A 110 -17.04 13.74 6.28
N ASN A 111 -17.42 13.78 4.99
CA ASN A 111 -18.78 14.17 4.57
C ASN A 111 -19.89 13.23 5.08
N SER A 112 -19.53 12.01 5.47
CA SER A 112 -20.47 11.01 6.00
C SER A 112 -20.51 10.99 7.54
N GLY A 113 -19.73 11.84 8.21
CA GLY A 113 -19.63 11.90 9.67
C GLY A 113 -18.65 10.89 10.29
N GLU A 114 -17.91 10.13 9.48
CA GLU A 114 -16.87 9.19 9.93
C GLU A 114 -15.56 9.95 10.25
N LEU A 115 -15.65 10.97 11.10
CA LEU A 115 -14.61 11.99 11.30
C LEU A 115 -13.31 11.42 11.86
N ARG A 116 -13.39 10.41 12.73
CA ARG A 116 -12.19 9.76 13.30
C ARG A 116 -11.42 8.96 12.27
N ASP A 117 -12.14 8.24 11.40
CA ASP A 117 -11.52 7.43 10.35
C ASP A 117 -10.96 8.33 9.23
N ALA A 118 -11.67 9.42 8.91
CA ALA A 118 -11.15 10.46 8.01
C ALA A 118 -9.86 11.10 8.55
N LEU A 119 -9.83 11.43 9.85
CA LEU A 119 -8.65 11.98 10.52
C LEU A 119 -7.46 11.01 10.47
N ASP A 120 -7.64 9.74 10.86
CA ASP A 120 -6.57 8.73 10.79
C ASP A 120 -6.02 8.62 9.36
N LEU A 121 -6.91 8.58 8.37
CA LEU A 121 -6.51 8.46 6.97
C LEU A 121 -5.73 9.68 6.51
N PHE A 122 -6.17 10.90 6.85
CA PHE A 122 -5.46 12.13 6.52
C PHE A 122 -4.06 12.19 7.15
N GLU A 123 -3.93 11.80 8.42
CA GLU A 123 -2.63 11.75 9.10
C GLU A 123 -1.67 10.77 8.43
N ARG A 124 -2.16 9.58 8.06
CA ARG A 124 -1.36 8.54 7.38
C ARG A 124 -0.86 8.98 6.01
N ILE A 125 -1.68 9.70 5.24
CA ILE A 125 -1.33 10.06 3.85
C ILE A 125 -0.61 11.39 3.70
N HIS A 126 -0.71 12.29 4.69
CA HIS A 126 -0.13 13.63 4.63
C HIS A 126 1.35 13.66 4.17
N PRO A 127 2.26 12.78 4.66
CA PRO A 127 3.67 12.78 4.24
C PRO A 127 3.90 12.51 2.75
N TYR A 128 2.92 11.89 2.08
CA TYR A 128 3.03 11.40 0.70
C TYR A 128 2.31 12.29 -0.32
N LEU A 129 1.64 13.34 0.15
CA LEU A 129 0.97 14.32 -0.70
C LEU A 129 1.95 15.33 -1.29
N ASN A 130 1.55 15.97 -2.39
CA ASN A 130 2.29 17.13 -2.90
C ASN A 130 2.06 18.35 -2.00
N GLU A 131 2.92 19.36 -2.13
CA GLU A 131 2.92 20.55 -1.26
C GLU A 131 1.53 21.20 -1.12
N LYS A 132 0.85 21.47 -2.23
CA LYS A 132 -0.48 22.09 -2.21
C LYS A 132 -1.50 21.26 -1.44
N ARG A 133 -1.54 19.95 -1.66
CA ARG A 133 -2.49 19.05 -0.98
C ARG A 133 -2.11 18.84 0.48
N ALA A 134 -0.82 18.73 0.78
CA ALA A 134 -0.32 18.57 2.14
C ALA A 134 -0.72 19.76 3.02
N VAL A 135 -0.64 20.99 2.52
CA VAL A 135 -1.11 22.19 3.24
C VAL A 135 -2.60 22.09 3.56
N ALA A 136 -3.45 21.81 2.55
CA ALA A 136 -4.89 21.70 2.74
C ALA A 136 -5.27 20.57 3.71
N VAL A 137 -4.66 19.39 3.56
CA VAL A 137 -4.91 18.24 4.45
C VAL A 137 -4.41 18.51 5.87
N LYS A 138 -3.32 19.26 6.03
CA LYS A 138 -2.82 19.65 7.35
C LYS A 138 -3.78 20.59 8.07
N GLU A 139 -4.36 21.56 7.36
CA GLU A 139 -5.41 22.43 7.91
C GLU A 139 -6.63 21.59 8.33
N GLU A 140 -7.04 20.63 7.51
CA GLU A 140 -8.17 19.76 7.83
C GLU A 140 -7.91 18.86 9.06
N ILE A 141 -6.71 18.27 9.16
CA ILE A 141 -6.29 17.51 10.35
C ILE A 141 -6.43 18.35 11.63
N LEU A 142 -6.06 19.63 11.59
CA LEU A 142 -6.18 20.53 12.74
C LEU A 142 -7.64 20.79 13.09
N ASN A 143 -8.47 21.11 12.09
CA ASN A 143 -9.90 21.36 12.29
C ASN A 143 -10.61 20.15 12.90
N LEU A 144 -10.36 18.96 12.36
CA LEU A 144 -10.96 17.71 12.86
C LEU A 144 -10.53 17.40 14.29
N LYS A 145 -9.26 17.61 14.63
CA LYS A 145 -8.78 17.46 16.01
C LYS A 145 -9.48 18.41 16.97
N GLU A 146 -9.57 19.69 16.63
CA GLU A 146 -10.25 20.69 17.45
C GLU A 146 -11.73 20.35 17.65
N TYR A 147 -12.42 19.91 16.60
CA TYR A 147 -13.82 19.50 16.67
C TYR A 147 -14.04 18.28 17.59
N LEU A 148 -13.22 17.24 17.41
CA LEU A 148 -13.31 16.00 18.19
C LEU A 148 -12.92 16.21 19.67
N ASP A 149 -11.90 17.03 19.94
CA ASP A 149 -11.48 17.38 21.31
C ASP A 149 -12.50 18.30 22.01
N GLY A 150 -13.20 19.14 21.24
CA GLY A 150 -14.26 20.03 21.71
C GLY A 150 -15.59 19.33 22.06
N GLY A 151 -15.67 18.00 21.89
CA GLY A 151 -16.87 17.22 22.16
C GLY A 151 -17.91 17.25 21.04
N GLY A 152 -17.49 17.54 19.81
CA GLY A 152 -18.36 17.38 18.64
C GLY A 152 -18.81 15.93 18.50
N GLU A 153 -20.12 15.68 18.58
CA GLU A 153 -20.69 14.38 18.23
C GLU A 153 -20.67 14.21 16.70
N PRO A 154 -20.41 12.99 16.20
CA PRO A 154 -20.41 12.67 14.77
C PRO A 154 -21.80 12.76 14.13
#